data_AF-A0A6M0HW19-F1
#
_entry.id   AF-A0A6M0HW19-F1
#
_cell.length_a   1.000
_cell.length_b   1.000
_cell.length_c   1.000
_cell.angle_alpha   90.00
_cell.angle_beta   90.00
_cell.angle_gamma   90.00
#
_symmetry.space_group_name_H-M   'P 1'
#
loop_
_entity.id
_entity.type
_entity.pdbx_description
1 polymer ?
#
loop_
_entity_poly.entity_id
_entity_poly.type
_entity_poly.pdbx_seq_one_letter_code
_entity_poly.pdbx_strand_id
1 'polypeptide(L)'
;MELSDFIQSTLSQILKGVSAAQTGDLGGNVAAETYGTPAGSNLHNAGRAGMFTVVDFDVAVSASEKDGSGTIKVGSAEAAQGKEKASENTSRIKFAVHLKLPQGSSAPAMHSSTRPLYRPDIG
;
A
#
# COMPACT_ATOMS: atom_id res chain seq x y z
N MET A 1 -21.28 13.94 14.23
CA MET A 1 -20.35 12.85 14.59
C MET A 1 -19.22 13.47 15.37
N GLU A 2 -18.90 12.96 16.55
CA GLU A 2 -17.75 13.44 17.32
C GLU A 2 -16.43 12.93 16.70
N LEU A 3 -15.31 13.61 17.00
CA LEU A 3 -13.99 13.22 16.48
C LEU A 3 -13.61 11.77 16.89
N SER A 4 -13.97 11.36 18.11
CA SER A 4 -13.74 10.00 18.61
C SER A 4 -14.45 8.95 17.76
N ASP A 5 -15.71 9.22 17.43
CA ASP A 5 -16.55 8.30 16.65
C ASP A 5 -16.02 8.17 15.22
N PHE A 6 -15.55 9.27 14.65
CA PHE A 6 -14.89 9.28 13.36
C PHE A 6 -13.65 8.39 13.35
N ILE A 7 -12.72 8.62 14.29
CA ILE A 7 -11.46 7.87 14.38
C ILE A 7 -11.76 6.38 14.57
N GLN A 8 -12.67 6.02 15.48
CA GLN A 8 -13.05 4.63 15.73
C GLN A 8 -13.65 3.97 14.49
N SER A 9 -14.56 4.65 13.80
CA SER A 9 -15.20 4.15 12.58
C SER A 9 -14.18 3.96 11.45
N THR A 10 -13.32 4.95 11.22
CA THR A 10 -12.25 4.91 10.21
C THR A 10 -11.27 3.78 10.47
N LEU A 11 -10.74 3.64 11.69
CA LEU A 11 -9.81 2.56 12.02
C LEU A 11 -10.47 1.19 11.85
N SER A 12 -11.73 1.05 12.26
CA SER A 12 -12.49 -0.19 12.09
C SER A 12 -12.68 -0.54 10.62
N GLN A 13 -12.98 0.44 9.77
CA GLN A 13 -13.13 0.23 8.32
C GLN A 13 -11.82 -0.16 7.66
N ILE A 14 -10.70 0.50 8.01
CA ILE A 14 -9.36 0.15 7.51
C ILE A 14 -9.03 -1.30 7.89
N LEU A 15 -9.19 -1.67 9.16
CA LEU A 15 -8.90 -3.02 9.63
C LEU A 15 -9.80 -4.08 8.98
N LYS A 16 -11.09 -3.79 8.78
CA LYS A 16 -12.00 -4.66 8.04
C LYS A 16 -11.56 -4.85 6.59
N GLY A 17 -11.15 -3.78 5.92
CA GLY A 17 -10.64 -3.84 4.54
C GLY A 17 -9.38 -4.69 4.43
N VAL A 18 -8.43 -4.50 5.34
CA VAL A 18 -7.20 -5.33 5.41
C VAL A 18 -7.55 -6.80 5.67
N SER A 19 -8.42 -7.06 6.64
CA SER A 19 -8.85 -8.44 6.97
C SER A 19 -9.57 -9.11 5.80
N ALA A 20 -10.43 -8.41 5.07
CA ALA A 20 -11.09 -8.94 3.89
C ALA A 20 -10.10 -9.23 2.75
N ALA A 21 -9.08 -8.39 2.56
CA ALA A 21 -8.03 -8.65 1.58
C ALA A 21 -7.18 -9.89 1.93
N GLN A 22 -7.06 -10.23 3.23
CA GLN A 22 -6.37 -11.42 3.70
C GLN A 22 -7.11 -12.75 3.40
N THR A 23 -8.39 -12.72 3.03
CA THR A 23 -9.13 -13.95 2.72
C THR A 23 -9.04 -14.38 1.24
N GLY A 24 -8.41 -13.59 0.37
CA GLY A 24 -8.24 -13.90 -1.05
C GLY A 24 -7.02 -14.78 -1.35
N ASP A 25 -6.84 -15.13 -2.63
CA ASP A 25 -5.77 -16.03 -3.12
C ASP A 25 -4.35 -15.62 -2.71
N LEU A 26 -4.10 -14.30 -2.59
CA LEU A 26 -2.81 -13.74 -2.17
C LEU A 26 -2.84 -13.20 -0.73
N GLY A 27 -3.87 -13.54 0.05
CA GLY A 27 -4.15 -12.93 1.34
C GLY A 27 -3.04 -13.11 2.38
N GLY A 28 -2.28 -14.21 2.33
CA GLY A 28 -1.10 -14.43 3.17
C GLY A 28 0.06 -13.45 2.91
N ASN A 29 -0.03 -12.64 1.86
CA ASN A 29 0.92 -11.57 1.57
C ASN A 29 0.45 -10.19 2.08
N VAL A 30 -0.79 -10.05 2.53
CA VAL A 30 -1.38 -8.79 2.99
C VAL A 30 -1.14 -8.63 4.50
N ALA A 31 -0.53 -7.51 4.89
CA ALA A 31 -0.10 -7.25 6.27
C ALA A 31 0.71 -8.42 6.86
N ALA A 32 1.54 -9.04 6.02
CA ALA A 32 2.34 -10.20 6.39
C ALA A 32 3.38 -9.83 7.47
N GLU A 33 3.57 -10.72 8.44
CA GLU A 33 4.59 -10.56 9.48
C GLU A 33 5.99 -10.49 8.83
N THR A 34 6.78 -9.49 9.25
CA THR A 34 8.15 -9.28 8.78
C THR A 34 9.06 -9.01 9.96
N TYR A 35 10.26 -9.59 9.91
CA TYR A 35 11.33 -9.33 10.88
C TYR A 35 12.25 -8.27 10.27
N GLY A 36 11.84 -7.00 10.34
CA GLY A 36 12.63 -5.88 9.83
C GLY A 36 11.81 -4.60 9.71
N THR A 37 12.45 -3.46 9.97
CA THR A 37 11.88 -2.13 9.72
C THR A 37 12.44 -1.61 8.38
N PRO A 38 11.62 -1.01 7.51
CA PRO A 38 12.11 -0.44 6.25
C PRO A 38 13.15 0.65 6.55
N ALA A 39 14.39 0.46 6.11
CA ALA A 39 15.48 1.42 6.29
C ALA A 39 15.51 2.39 5.09
N GLY A 40 14.69 3.43 5.13
CA GLY A 40 14.74 4.54 4.16
C GLY A 40 14.18 4.26 2.76
N SER A 41 13.60 3.07 2.53
CA SER A 41 12.90 2.70 1.29
C SER A 41 11.65 1.89 1.64
N ASN A 42 10.58 2.08 0.88
CA ASN A 42 9.37 1.28 1.03
C ASN A 42 9.61 -0.20 0.68
N LEU A 43 10.59 -0.50 -0.18
CA LEU A 43 11.00 -1.85 -0.53
C LEU A 43 12.13 -2.32 0.39
N HIS A 44 11.95 -3.46 1.05
CA HIS A 44 12.97 -4.08 1.90
C HIS A 44 13.03 -5.60 1.75
N ASN A 45 14.24 -6.15 1.90
CA ASN A 45 14.50 -7.58 1.85
C ASN A 45 14.53 -8.13 3.28
N ALA A 46 13.66 -9.09 3.60
CA ALA A 46 13.58 -9.74 4.90
C ALA A 46 14.25 -11.13 4.91
N GLY A 47 15.31 -11.29 4.12
CA GLY A 47 16.06 -12.53 3.97
C GLY A 47 15.18 -13.67 3.43
N ARG A 48 15.10 -14.77 4.19
CA ARG A 48 14.33 -15.95 3.81
C ARG A 48 12.82 -15.70 3.75
N ALA A 49 12.32 -14.65 4.43
CA ALA A 49 10.90 -14.32 4.39
C ALA A 49 10.47 -13.71 3.04
N GLY A 50 11.42 -13.21 2.25
CA GLY A 50 11.21 -12.67 0.91
C GLY A 50 11.35 -11.14 0.83
N MET A 51 10.80 -10.57 -0.24
CA MET A 51 10.75 -9.13 -0.44
C MET A 51 9.43 -8.57 0.09
N PHE A 52 9.51 -7.43 0.75
CA PHE A 52 8.36 -6.73 1.32
C PHE A 52 8.34 -5.29 0.84
N THR A 53 7.15 -4.75 0.67
CA THR A 53 6.93 -3.36 0.34
C THR A 53 5.94 -2.73 1.33
N VAL A 54 6.17 -1.47 1.67
CA VAL A 54 5.19 -0.65 2.39
C VAL A 54 4.39 0.14 1.38
N VAL A 55 3.07 -0.03 1.38
CA VAL A 55 2.16 0.73 0.51
C VAL A 55 1.52 1.85 1.32
N ASP A 56 1.82 3.09 0.92
CA ASP A 56 1.24 4.29 1.50
C ASP A 56 -0.11 4.61 0.83
N PHE A 57 -1.16 4.72 1.65
CA PHE A 57 -2.48 5.15 1.24
C PHE A 57 -2.70 6.59 1.69
N ASP A 58 -3.08 7.45 0.76
CA ASP A 58 -3.50 8.83 1.02
C ASP A 58 -4.95 9.00 0.52
N VAL A 59 -5.89 8.97 1.45
CA VAL A 59 -7.33 8.93 1.16
C VAL A 59 -7.98 10.24 1.56
N ALA A 60 -8.60 10.91 0.59
CA ALA A 60 -9.50 12.03 0.85
C ALA A 60 -10.90 11.50 1.16
N VAL A 61 -11.46 11.91 2.29
CA VAL A 61 -12.81 11.60 2.73
C VAL A 61 -13.61 12.89 2.72
N SER A 62 -14.60 12.97 1.83
CA SER A 62 -15.60 14.04 1.86
C SER A 62 -16.85 13.55 2.57
N ALA A 63 -17.30 14.32 3.55
CA ALA A 63 -18.61 14.15 4.15
C ALA A 63 -19.57 15.15 3.50
N SER A 64 -20.52 14.67 2.71
CA SER A 64 -21.65 15.49 2.25
C SER A 64 -22.85 15.22 3.14
N GLU A 65 -23.23 16.20 3.96
CA GLU A 65 -24.51 16.16 4.66
C GLU A 65 -25.62 16.43 3.64
N LYS A 66 -26.33 15.36 3.24
CA LYS A 66 -27.61 15.47 2.56
C LYS A 66 -28.63 14.86 3.51
N ASP A 67 -29.63 15.65 3.87
CA ASP A 67 -30.66 15.36 4.88
C ASP A 67 -30.91 13.86 5.09
N GLY A 68 -30.46 13.33 6.24
CA GLY A 68 -30.96 12.08 6.81
C GLY A 68 -30.21 10.77 6.51
N SER A 69 -29.14 10.71 5.73
CA SER A 69 -28.40 9.45 5.51
C SER A 69 -26.93 9.70 5.14
N GLY A 70 -26.03 9.56 6.12
CA GLY A 70 -24.59 9.71 5.92
C GLY A 70 -24.00 8.58 5.07
N THR A 71 -23.92 8.77 3.76
CA THR A 71 -23.26 7.85 2.83
C THR A 71 -21.85 8.36 2.51
N ILE A 72 -20.81 7.58 2.88
CA ILE A 72 -19.42 7.90 2.51
C ILE A 72 -19.24 7.54 1.03
N LYS A 73 -19.02 8.54 0.17
CA LYS A 73 -18.70 8.34 -1.24
C LYS A 73 -17.21 8.51 -1.45
N VAL A 74 -16.53 7.44 -1.89
CA VAL A 74 -15.16 7.51 -2.38
C VAL A 74 -15.23 7.95 -3.85
N GLY A 75 -15.02 9.24 -4.11
CA GLY A 75 -15.03 9.78 -5.47
C GLY A 75 -13.67 9.59 -6.16
N SER A 76 -13.65 8.90 -7.31
CA SER A 76 -12.61 9.11 -8.32
C SER A 76 -12.92 10.43 -9.03
N ALA A 77 -11.93 11.31 -9.13
CA ALA A 77 -12.08 12.65 -9.67
C ALA A 77 -12.40 12.63 -11.18
N GLU A 78 -13.68 12.57 -11.52
CA GLU A 78 -14.19 12.95 -12.84
C GLU A 78 -15.26 14.03 -12.67
N ALA A 79 -15.10 15.08 -13.47
CA ALA A 79 -15.63 16.42 -13.26
C ALA A 79 -17.17 16.47 -13.13
N ALA A 80 -17.66 17.04 -12.03
CA ALA A 80 -19.06 17.44 -11.89
C ALA A 80 -19.15 18.97 -11.94
N GLN A 81 -19.58 19.46 -13.09
CA GLN A 81 -19.91 20.85 -13.36
C GLN A 81 -21.17 21.25 -12.59
N GLY A 82 -21.00 22.08 -11.55
CA GLY A 82 -22.02 22.96 -10.98
C GLY A 82 -23.17 22.30 -10.21
N LYS A 83 -23.15 22.41 -8.89
CA LYS A 83 -24.29 22.84 -8.04
C LYS A 83 -23.86 22.95 -6.58
N GLU A 84 -24.23 24.08 -5.98
CA GLU A 84 -24.23 24.48 -4.57
C GLU A 84 -22.97 24.22 -3.73
N LYS A 85 -22.43 25.30 -3.16
CA LYS A 85 -21.38 25.28 -2.14
C LYS A 85 -21.93 24.65 -0.86
N ALA A 86 -22.09 23.33 -0.83
CA ALA A 86 -22.02 22.59 0.41
C ALA A 86 -20.62 22.82 0.98
N SER A 87 -20.53 23.20 2.25
CA SER A 87 -19.26 23.32 2.97
C SER A 87 -18.62 21.93 3.03
N GLU A 88 -17.86 21.58 2.00
CA GLU A 88 -17.21 20.28 1.87
C GLU A 88 -16.03 20.24 2.84
N ASN A 89 -16.24 19.62 4.01
CA ASN A 89 -15.16 19.38 4.96
C ASN A 89 -14.42 18.12 4.50
N THR A 90 -13.30 18.29 3.78
CA THR A 90 -12.47 17.18 3.32
C THR A 90 -11.48 16.79 4.42
N SER A 91 -11.68 15.61 5.02
CA SER A 91 -10.71 15.00 5.92
C SER A 91 -9.74 14.14 5.11
N ARG A 92 -8.45 14.15 5.48
CA ARG A 92 -7.42 13.35 4.79
C ARG A 92 -6.83 12.31 5.74
N ILE A 93 -6.81 11.05 5.31
CA ILE A 93 -6.30 9.93 6.09
C ILE A 93 -5.06 9.38 5.39
N LYS A 94 -3.96 9.28 6.14
CA LYS A 94 -2.72 8.64 5.68
C LYS A 94 -2.42 7.43 6.54
N PHE A 95 -2.24 6.28 5.90
CA PHE A 95 -1.86 5.05 6.58
C PHE A 95 -1.04 4.17 5.63
N ALA A 96 -0.34 3.19 6.19
CA ALA A 96 0.51 2.30 5.42
C ALA A 96 0.18 0.83 5.72
N VAL A 97 0.31 -0.03 4.70
CA VAL A 97 0.12 -1.48 4.82
C VAL A 97 1.34 -2.20 4.27
N HIS A 98 1.89 -3.13 5.04
CA HIS A 98 2.97 -4.01 4.58
C HIS A 98 2.42 -5.08 3.64
N LEU A 99 3.06 -5.26 2.48
CA LEU A 99 2.76 -6.33 1.54
C LEU A 99 4.02 -7.16 1.29
N LYS A 100 3.88 -8.48 1.32
CA LYS A 100 4.90 -9.39 0.82
C LYS A 100 4.77 -9.54 -0.69
N LEU A 101 5.87 -9.41 -1.42
CA LEU A 101 5.86 -9.60 -2.86
C LEU A 101 5.90 -11.10 -3.18
N PRO A 102 5.00 -11.61 -4.05
CA PRO A 102 5.11 -12.96 -4.57
C PRO A 102 6.47 -13.16 -5.25
N GLN A 103 7.03 -14.37 -5.13
CA GLN A 103 8.24 -14.69 -5.90
C GLN A 103 7.88 -14.79 -7.37
N GLY A 104 8.48 -13.89 -8.17
CA GLY A 104 8.40 -13.94 -9.62
C GLY A 104 9.24 -15.08 -10.20
N SER A 105 9.29 -15.16 -11.53
CA SER A 105 10.19 -16.09 -12.22
C SER A 105 11.64 -15.80 -11.87
N SER A 106 12.47 -16.85 -11.85
CA SER A 106 13.90 -16.74 -11.65
C SER A 106 14.49 -15.74 -12.64
N ALA A 107 15.40 -14.88 -12.16
CA ALA A 107 16.17 -14.00 -13.04
C ALA A 107 16.87 -14.85 -14.12
N PRO A 108 16.99 -14.33 -15.36
CA PRO A 108 17.78 -14.99 -16.39
C PRO A 108 19.16 -15.31 -15.83
N ALA A 109 19.61 -16.55 -16.03
CA ALA A 109 20.94 -16.96 -15.61
C ALA A 109 21.94 -15.96 -16.21
N MET A 110 22.62 -15.22 -15.34
CA MET A 110 23.64 -14.27 -15.76
C MET A 110 24.72 -15.11 -16.43
N HIS A 111 24.75 -15.09 -17.77
CA HIS A 111 25.78 -15.76 -18.53
C HIS A 111 27.09 -15.15 -18.05
N SER A 112 27.84 -15.89 -17.24
CA SER A 112 29.17 -15.46 -16.83
C SER A 112 29.96 -15.41 -18.12
N SER A 113 30.11 -14.22 -18.68
CA SER A 113 31.15 -13.98 -19.66
C SER A 113 32.44 -14.16 -18.88
N THR A 114 32.97 -15.38 -18.93
CA THR A 114 34.33 -15.69 -18.52
C THR A 114 35.22 -14.84 -19.42
N ARG A 115 35.45 -13.59 -19.00
CA ARG A 115 36.50 -12.77 -19.60
C ARG A 115 37.79 -13.54 -19.34
N PRO A 116 38.52 -13.97 -20.37
CA PRO A 116 39.81 -14.60 -20.15
C PRO A 116 40.66 -13.60 -19.38
N LEU A 117 41.10 -14.01 -18.19
CA LEU A 117 42.05 -13.23 -17.39
C LEU A 117 43.32 -13.11 -18.23
N TYR A 118 43.66 -11.89 -18.63
CA TYR A 118 44.93 -11.61 -19.29
C TYR A 118 46.06 -12.04 -18.36
N ARG A 119 46.82 -13.06 -18.77
CA ARG A 119 48.02 -13.52 -18.09
C ARG A 119 49.20 -12.94 -18.87
N PRO A 120 49.88 -11.88 -18.38
CA PRO A 120 51.07 -11.41 -19.05
C PRO A 120 52.14 -12.49 -18.96
N ASP A 121 52.64 -12.91 -20.12
CA ASP A 121 53.78 -13.83 -20.22
C ASP A 121 55.01 -13.13 -19.62
N ILE A 122 55.41 -13.60 -18.45
CA ILE A 122 56.71 -13.28 -17.86
C ILE A 122 57.73 -14.21 -18.50
N GLY A 123 58.51 -13.65 -19.42
CA GLY A 123 59.69 -14.28 -20.03
C GLY A 123 60.85 -14.43 -19.06
#